data_AF-A0A2S7CA54-F1
#
_entry.id   AF-A0A2S7CA54-F1
#
_cell.length_a   1.000
_cell.length_b   1.000
_cell.length_c   1.000
_cell.angle_alpha   90.00
_cell.angle_beta   90.00
_cell.angle_gamma   90.00
#
_symmetry.space_group_name_H-M   'P 1'
#
loop_
_entity.id
_entity.type
_entity.pdbx_description
1 polymer ?
#
loop_
_entity_poly.entity_id
_entity_poly.type
_entity_poly.pdbx_seq_one_letter_code
_entity_poly.pdbx_strand_id
1 'polypeptide(L)' 'MFDAMTDTVTQDMNKLLQTKALDVSGERLRDIEAALHTTAQQLRVHWSAASDQATRNDFTVLHDGINAAREIVAHIASMH' A
#
# COMPACT_ATOMS: atom_id res chain seq x y z
N MET A 1 8.39 -11.24 17.81
CA MET A 1 8.52 -10.67 16.45
C MET A 1 7.15 -10.52 15.79
N PHE A 2 6.30 -11.56 15.83
CA PHE A 2 4.91 -11.48 15.34
C PHE A 2 4.07 -10.41 16.08
N ASP A 3 4.24 -10.28 17.40
CA ASP A 3 3.53 -9.26 18.19
C ASP A 3 3.92 -7.83 17.80
N ALA A 4 5.22 -7.54 17.66
CA ALA A 4 5.70 -6.23 17.23
C ALA A 4 5.25 -5.85 15.81
N MET A 5 5.13 -6.84 14.91
CA MET A 5 4.58 -6.65 13.57
C MET A 5 3.07 -6.30 13.64
N THR A 6 2.35 -6.97 14.53
CA THR A 6 0.92 -6.72 14.78
C THR A 6 0.68 -5.32 15.35
N ASP A 7 1.55 -4.86 16.26
CA ASP A 7 1.47 -3.51 16.84
C ASP A 7 1.73 -2.42 15.78
N THR A 8 2.73 -2.63 14.92
CA THR A 8 3.06 -1.68 13.84
C THR A 8 1.90 -1.57 12.84
N VAL A 9 1.33 -2.72 12.42
CA VAL A 9 0.16 -2.75 11.55
C VAL A 9 -1.02 -2.04 12.20
N THR A 10 -1.29 -2.31 13.48
CA THR A 10 -2.38 -1.65 14.23
C THR A 10 -2.18 -0.13 14.29
N GLN A 11 -0.95 0.31 14.54
CA GLN A 11 -0.62 1.73 14.59
C GLN A 11 -0.83 2.41 13.23
N ASP A 12 -0.43 1.78 12.14
CA ASP A 12 -0.59 2.34 10.80
C ASP A 12 -2.05 2.36 10.36
N MET A 13 -2.83 1.33 10.71
CA MET A 13 -4.28 1.33 10.52
C MET A 13 -4.96 2.48 11.27
N ASN A 14 -4.55 2.72 12.53
CA ASN A 14 -5.06 3.84 13.31
C ASN A 14 -4.73 5.21 12.67
N LYS A 15 -3.52 5.38 12.11
CA LYS A 15 -3.16 6.61 11.37
C LYS A 15 -4.03 6.81 10.13
N LEU A 16 -4.34 5.74 9.40
CA LEU A 16 -5.22 5.82 8.23
C LEU A 16 -6.66 6.19 8.63
N LEU A 17 -7.18 5.63 9.72
CA LEU A 17 -8.48 6.00 10.28
C LEU A 17 -8.50 7.46 10.76
N GLN A 18 -7.44 7.93 11.41
CA GLN A 18 -7.32 9.34 11.79
C GLN A 18 -7.25 10.25 10.56
N THR A 19 -6.48 9.87 9.54
CA THR A 19 -6.39 10.60 8.27
C THR A 19 -7.75 10.76 7.64
N LYS A 20 -8.54 9.68 7.62
CA LYS A 20 -9.93 9.69 7.15
C LYS A 20 -10.81 10.63 7.97
N ALA A 21 -10.77 10.53 9.30
CA ALA A 21 -11.59 11.34 10.19
C ALA A 21 -11.31 12.85 10.02
N LEU A 22 -10.07 13.21 9.69
CA LEU A 22 -9.64 14.58 9.42
C LEU A 22 -9.87 15.03 7.97
N ASP A 23 -10.07 14.10 7.05
CA ASP A 23 -10.28 14.36 5.62
C ASP A 23 -11.74 14.17 5.21
N VAL A 24 -12.55 15.18 5.52
CA VAL A 24 -13.99 15.21 5.18
C VAL A 24 -14.24 15.07 3.67
N SER A 25 -13.26 15.46 2.83
CA SER A 25 -13.35 15.37 1.37
C SER A 25 -13.00 13.99 0.79
N GLY A 26 -12.31 13.15 1.59
CA GLY A 26 -11.73 11.88 1.14
C GLY A 26 -10.68 12.02 0.04
N GLU A 27 -10.19 13.22 -0.26
CA GLU A 27 -9.19 13.48 -1.30
C GLU A 27 -7.83 12.86 -0.95
N ARG A 28 -7.40 12.96 0.31
CA ARG A 28 -6.10 12.46 0.75
C ARG A 28 -6.01 10.94 0.63
N LEU A 29 -7.08 10.22 0.95
CA LEU A 29 -7.11 8.75 0.78
C LEU A 29 -7.09 8.36 -0.70
N ARG A 30 -7.78 9.11 -1.57
CA ARG A 30 -7.75 8.89 -3.03
C ARG A 30 -6.37 9.17 -3.62
N ASP A 31 -5.69 10.21 -3.16
CA ASP A 31 -4.31 10.51 -3.58
C ASP A 31 -3.34 9.41 -3.16
N ILE A 32 -3.48 8.89 -1.94
CA ILE A 32 -2.68 7.75 -1.46
C ILE A 32 -2.96 6.51 -2.33
N GLU A 33 -4.22 6.21 -2.62
CA GLU A 33 -4.59 5.09 -3.50
C GLU A 33 -3.97 5.25 -4.91
N ALA A 34 -4.03 6.44 -5.49
CA ALA A 34 -3.45 6.76 -6.79
C ALA A 34 -1.92 6.64 -6.80
N ALA A 35 -1.25 7.08 -5.74
CA ALA A 35 0.19 6.94 -5.58
C ALA A 35 0.62 5.47 -5.46
N LEU A 36 -0.13 4.67 -4.69
CA LEU A 36 0.10 3.22 -4.59
C LEU A 36 -0.11 2.52 -5.94
N HIS A 37 -1.17 2.89 -6.66
CA HIS A 37 -1.42 2.34 -8.00
C HIS A 37 -0.29 2.66 -8.98
N THR A 38 0.17 3.92 -9.01
CA THR A 38 1.28 4.36 -9.85
C THR A 38 2.57 3.62 -9.51
N THR A 39 2.84 3.43 -8.22
CA THR A 39 4.01 2.68 -7.75
C THR A 39 3.97 1.21 -8.21
N ALA A 40 2.80 0.56 -8.14
CA ALA A 40 2.64 -0.81 -8.63
C ALA A 40 2.90 -0.92 -10.14
N GLN A 41 2.50 0.09 -10.93
CA GLN A 41 2.80 0.14 -12.36
C GLN A 41 4.30 0.30 -12.63
N GLN A 42 4.99 1.15 -11.87
CA GLN A 42 6.45 1.33 -11.98
C GLN A 42 7.22 0.05 -11.62
N LEU A 43 6.80 -0.67 -10.59
CA LEU A 43 7.39 -1.95 -10.20
C LEU A 43 7.33 -2.99 -11.33
N ARG A 44 6.25 -3.02 -12.12
CA ARG A 44 6.17 -3.90 -13.30
C ARG A 44 7.19 -3.55 -14.38
N VAL A 45 7.46 -2.26 -14.59
CA VAL A 45 8.50 -1.81 -15.52
C VAL A 45 9.86 -2.29 -15.04
N HIS A 46 10.19 -2.10 -13.76
CA HIS A 46 11.45 -2.57 -13.19
C HIS A 46 11.58 -4.10 -13.19
N TRP A 47 10.50 -4.83 -12.91
CA TRP A 47 10.44 -6.28 -13.04
C TRP A 47 10.80 -6.75 -14.46
N SER A 48 10.25 -6.09 -15.48
CA SER A 48 10.52 -6.44 -16.88
C SER A 48 11.97 -6.17 -17.29
N ALA A 49 12.61 -5.17 -16.68
CA ALA A 49 13.99 -4.80 -16.91
C ALA A 49 15.00 -5.66 -16.12
N ALA A 50 14.54 -6.42 -15.13
CA ALA A 50 15.41 -7.23 -14.28
C ALA A 50 16.04 -8.41 -15.04
N SER A 51 17.36 -8.55 -14.87
CA SER A 51 18.20 -9.53 -15.58
C SER A 51 18.22 -10.92 -14.95
N ASP A 52 17.85 -11.04 -13.67
CA ASP A 52 17.90 -12.30 -12.93
C ASP A 52 16.59 -12.59 -12.19
N GLN A 53 16.39 -13.86 -11.85
CA GLN A 53 15.16 -14.33 -11.23
C GLN A 53 15.01 -13.87 -9.77
N ALA A 54 16.11 -13.64 -9.04
CA ALA A 54 16.03 -13.20 -7.64
C ALA A 54 15.46 -11.77 -7.58
N THR A 55 16.01 -10.86 -8.40
CA THR A 55 15.51 -9.48 -8.54
C THR A 55 14.05 -9.45 -9.01
N ARG A 56 13.65 -10.33 -9.93
CA ARG A 56 12.23 -10.46 -10.34
C ARG A 56 11.33 -10.92 -9.21
N ASN A 57 11.80 -11.85 -8.37
CA ASN A 57 11.05 -12.30 -7.20
C ASN A 57 10.89 -11.15 -6.20
N ASP A 58 11.94 -10.36 -5.95
CA ASP A 58 11.88 -9.20 -5.06
C ASP A 58 10.86 -8.16 -5.55
N PHE A 59 10.86 -7.84 -6.85
CA PHE A 59 9.85 -6.95 -7.43
C PHE A 59 8.44 -7.52 -7.37
N THR A 60 8.28 -8.85 -7.45
CA THR A 60 6.97 -9.52 -7.32
C THR A 60 6.44 -9.34 -5.89
N VAL A 61 7.28 -9.62 -4.89
CA VAL A 61 6.92 -9.44 -3.47
C VAL A 61 6.56 -7.98 -3.17
N LEU A 62 7.33 -7.02 -3.69
CA LEU A 62 7.03 -5.59 -3.53
C LEU A 62 5.71 -5.19 -4.21
N HIS A 63 5.46 -5.67 -5.43
CA HIS A 63 4.23 -5.39 -6.16
C HIS A 63 3.01 -5.91 -5.38
N ASP A 64 3.10 -7.11 -4.82
CA ASP A 64 2.01 -7.71 -4.06
C ASP A 64 1.78 -6.95 -2.73
N GLY A 65 2.84 -6.54 -2.04
CA GLY A 65 2.75 -5.70 -0.85
C GLY A 65 2.11 -4.34 -1.12
N ILE A 66 2.45 -3.67 -2.23
CA ILE A 66 1.83 -2.41 -2.63
C ILE A 66 0.35 -2.57 -2.97
N ASN A 67 -0.03 -3.67 -3.62
CA ASN A 67 -1.45 -3.95 -3.89
C ASN A 67 -2.24 -4.21 -2.62
N ALA A 68 -1.68 -4.98 -1.66
CA ALA A 68 -2.31 -5.18 -0.36
C ALA A 68 -2.49 -3.86 0.40
N ALA A 69 -1.48 -2.98 0.40
CA ALA A 69 -1.60 -1.65 0.99
C ALA A 69 -2.71 -0.82 0.32
N ARG A 70 -2.84 -0.89 -1.01
CA ARG A 70 -3.90 -0.20 -1.75
C ARG A 70 -5.28 -0.71 -1.37
N GLU A 71 -5.45 -2.03 -1.22
CA GLU A 71 -6.71 -2.64 -0.78
C GLU A 71 -7.11 -2.18 0.63
N ILE A 72 -6.13 -2.08 1.54
CA ILE A 72 -6.36 -1.54 2.89
C ILE A 72 -6.86 -0.09 2.83
N VAL A 73 -6.22 0.76 2.04
CA VAL A 73 -6.61 2.18 1.90
C VAL A 73 -8.00 2.29 1.30
N ALA A 74 -8.31 1.52 0.24
CA ALA A 74 -9.62 1.50 -0.38
C ALA A 74 -10.71 1.01 0.59
N HIS A 75 -10.42 -0.03 1.38
CA HIS A 75 -11.33 -0.51 2.42
C HIS A 75 -11.63 0.59 3.43
N ILE A 76 -10.61 1.25 3.98
CA ILE A 76 -10.78 2.34 4.95
C ILE A 76 -11.57 3.49 4.33
N ALA A 77 -11.29 3.89 3.09
CA ALA A 77 -12.04 4.93 2.40
C ALA A 77 -13.54 4.59 2.28
N SER A 78 -13.88 3.32 2.07
CA SER A 78 -15.26 2.83 1.93
C SER A 78 -16.04 2.65 3.23
N MET A 79 -15.38 2.63 4.40
CA MET A 79 -16.08 2.48 5.68
C MET A 79 -17.03 3.67 5.92
N HIS A 80 -18.15 3.48 6.60
CA HIS A 80 -19.09 4.56 6.94
C HIS A 80 -19.02 4.88 8.43
#